data_AF-A0AAI9R664-F1
#
_entry.id   AF-A0AAI9R664-F1
#
_cell.length_a   1.000
_cell.length_b   1.000
_cell.length_c   1.000
_cell.angle_alpha   90.00
_cell.angle_beta   90.00
_cell.angle_gamma   90.00
#
_symmetry.space_group_name_H-M   'P 1'
#
loop_
_entity.id
_entity.type
_entity.pdbx_description
1 polymer ?
#
loop_
_entity_poly.entity_id
_entity_poly.type
_entity_poly.pdbx_seq_one_letter_code
_entity_poly.pdbx_strand_id
1 'polypeptide(L)' 'KIDAALAETIIIGVDTLIPLHRAILSEPDFRNGDITIAYLDEHPGILDEV' A
#
# COMPACT_ATOMS: atom_id res chain seq x y z
N LYS A 1 -1.53 2.14 13.09
CA LYS A 1 -2.34 3.38 13.17
C LYS A 1 -2.61 4.00 11.79
N ILE A 2 -1.65 3.99 10.84
CA ILE A 2 -1.87 4.48 9.46
C ILE A 2 -2.93 3.68 8.71
N ASP A 3 -2.91 2.35 8.75
CA ASP A 3 -3.90 1.53 8.02
C ASP A 3 -5.35 1.85 8.39
N ALA A 4 -5.66 2.00 9.70
CA ALA A 4 -6.98 2.42 10.15
C ALA A 4 -7.38 3.80 9.61
N ALA A 5 -6.46 4.78 9.64
CA ALA A 5 -6.72 6.11 9.09
C ALA A 5 -7.00 6.08 7.58
N LEU A 6 -6.27 5.24 6.83
CA LEU A 6 -6.50 5.04 5.40
C LEU A 6 -7.83 4.34 5.12
N ALA A 7 -8.22 3.37 5.95
CA ALA A 7 -9.50 2.67 5.83
C ALA A 7 -10.70 3.57 6.13
N GLU A 8 -10.56 4.54 7.04
CA GLU A 8 -11.61 5.50 7.42
C GLU A 8 -11.67 6.73 6.49
N THR A 9 -10.66 6.93 5.63
CA THR A 9 -10.60 8.09 4.74
C THR A 9 -11.55 7.91 3.56
N ILE A 10 -12.50 8.84 3.42
CA ILE A 10 -13.47 8.87 2.31
C ILE A 10 -13.17 10.06 1.41
N ILE A 11 -12.80 9.76 0.16
CA ILE A 11 -12.60 10.74 -0.92
C ILE A 11 -13.47 10.29 -2.09
N ILE A 12 -14.31 11.19 -2.61
CA ILE A 12 -15.33 10.88 -3.62
C ILE A 12 -15.05 11.68 -4.88
N GLY A 13 -15.21 11.05 -6.05
CA GLY A 13 -15.13 11.72 -7.36
C GLY A 13 -13.73 11.74 -7.98
N VAL A 14 -12.74 11.13 -7.32
CA VAL A 14 -11.38 10.92 -7.85
C VAL A 14 -10.83 9.59 -7.37
N ASP A 15 -9.99 8.97 -8.19
CA ASP A 15 -9.18 7.84 -7.76
C ASP A 15 -8.08 8.31 -6.81
N THR A 16 -7.67 7.42 -5.91
CA THR A 16 -6.65 7.71 -4.90
C THR A 16 -5.66 6.57 -4.78
N LEU A 17 -4.49 6.87 -4.23
CA LEU A 17 -3.47 5.87 -3.91
C LEU A 17 -3.73 5.15 -2.58
N ILE A 18 -4.90 5.34 -1.96
CA ILE A 18 -5.25 4.67 -0.70
C ILE A 18 -5.13 3.14 -0.82
N PRO A 19 -5.64 2.48 -1.88
CA PRO A 19 -5.49 1.03 -2.02
C PRO A 19 -4.03 0.58 -2.10
N LEU A 20 -3.19 1.29 -2.87
CA LEU A 20 -1.76 1.02 -2.96
C LEU A 20 -1.07 1.11 -1.60
N HIS A 21 -1.30 2.18 -0.85
CA HIS A 21 -0.66 2.35 0.47
C HIS A 21 -1.10 1.27 1.45
N ARG A 22 -2.36 0.81 1.37
CA ARG A 22 -2.85 -0.29 2.21
C ARG A 22 -2.20 -1.63 1.83
N ALA A 23 -2.05 -1.90 0.54
CA ALA A 23 -1.35 -3.09 0.07
C ALA A 23 0.11 -3.13 0.55
N ILE A 24 0.82 -2.00 0.45
CA ILE A 24 2.20 -1.85 0.97
C ILE A 24 2.24 -2.10 2.49
N LEU A 25 1.29 -1.57 3.27
CA LEU A 25 1.26 -1.76 4.72
C LEU A 25 0.96 -3.21 5.15
N SER A 26 0.33 -4.01 4.28
CA SER A 26 0.09 -5.44 4.50
C SER A 26 1.21 -6.35 4.00
N GLU A 27 2.11 -5.85 3.17
CA GLU A 27 3.16 -6.64 2.53
C GLU A 27 4.26 -7.05 3.55
N PRO A 28 4.67 -8.32 3.60
CA PRO A 28 5.66 -8.83 4.56
C PRO A 28 7.01 -8.10 4.61
N ASP A 29 7.65 -7.85 3.47
CA ASP A 29 8.98 -7.23 3.41
C ASP A 29 8.93 -5.78 3.91
N PHE A 30 7.88 -5.03 3.55
CA PHE A 30 7.62 -3.70 4.10
C PHE A 30 7.44 -3.72 5.62
N ARG A 31 6.74 -4.72 6.15
CA ARG A 31 6.50 -4.86 7.59
C ARG A 31 7.75 -5.25 8.37
N ASN A 32 8.64 -6.02 7.74
CA ASN A 32 9.92 -6.42 8.30
C ASN A 32 10.98 -5.31 8.17
N GLY A 33 10.74 -4.33 7.30
CA GLY A 33 11.66 -3.23 7.00
C GLY A 33 12.70 -3.59 5.94
N ASP A 34 12.51 -4.71 5.25
CA ASP A 34 13.39 -5.24 4.22
C ASP A 34 13.09 -4.57 2.86
N ILE A 35 13.22 -3.24 2.81
CA ILE A 35 12.87 -2.44 1.63
C ILE A 35 14.07 -1.71 1.02
N THR A 36 14.02 -1.55 -0.30
CA THR A 36 15.00 -0.80 -1.08
C THR A 36 14.33 0.38 -1.78
N ILE A 37 15.12 1.24 -2.44
CA ILE A 37 14.56 2.26 -3.34
C ILE A 37 13.84 1.67 -4.56
N ALA A 38 14.10 0.41 -4.90
CA ALA A 38 13.49 -0.32 -6.00
C ALA A 38 12.34 -1.25 -5.54
N TYR A 39 11.92 -1.16 -4.26
CA TYR A 39 10.93 -2.04 -3.65
C TYR A 39 9.67 -2.24 -4.51
N LEU A 40 9.13 -1.17 -5.10
CA LEU A 40 7.92 -1.28 -5.94
C LEU A 40 8.17 -2.05 -7.25
N ASP A 41 9.36 -1.93 -7.84
CA ASP A 41 9.75 -2.66 -9.04
C ASP A 41 10.02 -4.14 -8.72
N GLU A 42 10.52 -4.43 -7.51
CA GLU A 42 10.79 -5.77 -7.00
C GLU A 42 9.50 -6.54 -6.64
N HIS A 43 8.40 -5.82 -6.40
CA HIS A 43 7.11 -6.38 -5.97
C HIS A 43 5.97 -5.98 -6.93
N PRO A 44 6.01 -6.43 -8.20
CA PRO A 44 5.01 -6.06 -9.19
C PRO A 44 3.58 -6.49 -8.83
N GLY A 45 3.44 -7.52 -7.97
CA GLY A 45 2.16 -8.07 -7.55
C GLY A 45 1.43 -7.34 -6.44
N ILE A 46 1.98 -6.23 -5.90
CA ILE A 46 1.37 -5.48 -4.78
C ILE A 46 -0.07 -5.02 -5.06
N LEU A 47 -0.41 -4.79 -6.33
CA LEU A 47 -1.75 -4.34 -6.74
C LEU A 47 -2.56 -5.42 -7.47
N ASP A 48 -2.01 -6.62 -7.66
CA ASP A 48 -2.69 -7.67 -8.43
C ASP A 48 -3.95 -8.21 -7.72
N GLU A 49 -4.14 -7.89 -6.43
CA GLU A 49 -5.27 -8.33 -5.60
C GLU A 49 -6.28 -7.21 -5.23
N VAL A 50 -6.18 -6.01 -5.84
CA VAL A 50 -7.12 -4.89 -5.57
C VAL A 50 -8.30 -4.85 -6.55
#